data_AF-A0A6B3GTS0-F1
#
_entry.id   AF-A0A6B3GTS0-F1
#
_cell.length_a   1.000
_cell.length_b   1.000
_cell.length_c   1.000
_cell.angle_alpha   90.00
_cell.angle_beta   90.00
_cell.angle_gamma   90.00
#
_symmetry.space_group_name_H-M   'P 1'
#
loop_
_entity.id
_entity.type
_entity.pdbx_description
1 polymer ?
#
loop_
_entity_poly.entity_id
_entity_poly.type
_entity_poly.pdbx_seq_one_letter_code
_entity_poly.pdbx_strand_id
1 'polypeptide(L)'
;MLSAATVLGTQSIAQAQDAATTPRYQPEMVRALAASLGVSEKAAVDRLDRQDAQQDKLAELRERGISGDGAFFDASGRLTVNAGDQAEAARIEKAGLDARVPARGQAALDRIKAELDRLAAGKTPSGVVAWSVDLPADQVTVKVNNERGAAAKAFLAQAAEHGSAVRIVRGQEKLEAKAAIYPGSKMTFNNTT
;
A
#
# COMPACT_ATOMS: atom_id res chain seq x y z
N MET A 1 9.83 5.06 -83.97
CA MET A 1 8.98 6.06 -83.29
C MET A 1 8.02 5.28 -82.37
N LEU A 2 8.58 4.63 -81.34
CA LEU A 2 8.52 4.97 -79.90
C LEU A 2 7.10 4.87 -79.29
N SER A 3 6.84 3.71 -78.69
CA SER A 3 5.77 3.47 -77.70
C SER A 3 6.11 4.17 -76.38
N ALA A 4 5.16 4.88 -75.79
CA ALA A 4 5.26 5.45 -74.45
C ALA A 4 4.29 4.72 -73.52
N ALA A 5 4.83 4.02 -72.52
CA ALA A 5 4.10 3.38 -71.44
C ALA A 5 4.04 4.32 -70.23
N THR A 6 2.85 4.68 -69.78
CA THR A 6 2.60 5.42 -68.55
C THR A 6 2.44 4.43 -67.39
N VAL A 7 3.40 4.42 -66.47
CA VAL A 7 3.33 3.66 -65.21
C VAL A 7 2.58 4.49 -64.17
N LEU A 8 1.46 3.98 -63.69
CA LEU A 8 0.74 4.46 -62.50
C LEU A 8 1.51 4.03 -61.25
N GLY A 9 2.06 4.99 -60.51
CA GLY A 9 2.64 4.76 -59.19
C GLY A 9 1.56 4.83 -58.11
N THR A 10 1.21 3.70 -57.51
CA THR A 10 0.41 3.64 -56.28
C THR A 10 1.33 3.79 -55.07
N GLN A 11 1.23 4.92 -54.36
CA GLN A 11 1.90 5.10 -53.08
C GLN A 11 1.14 4.28 -52.02
N SER A 12 1.75 3.21 -51.53
CA SER A 12 1.28 2.53 -50.32
C SER A 12 1.62 3.41 -49.12
N ILE A 13 0.60 4.05 -48.55
CA ILE A 13 0.69 4.64 -47.22
C ILE A 13 0.66 3.45 -46.26
N ALA A 14 1.82 3.01 -45.80
CA ALA A 14 1.92 2.06 -44.70
C ALA A 14 1.32 2.73 -43.46
N GLN A 15 0.03 2.52 -43.23
CA GLN A 15 -0.58 2.77 -41.93
C GLN A 15 0.12 1.82 -40.96
N ALA A 16 1.08 2.36 -40.19
CA ALA A 16 1.52 1.74 -38.96
C ALA A 16 0.26 1.59 -38.11
N GLN A 17 -0.31 0.40 -38.12
CA GLN A 17 -1.34 0.02 -37.18
C GLN A 17 -0.64 0.01 -35.82
N ASP A 18 -0.78 1.10 -35.08
CA ASP A 18 -0.60 1.09 -33.63
C ASP A 18 -1.48 -0.03 -33.12
N ALA A 19 -0.87 -1.17 -32.81
CA ALA A 19 -1.53 -2.27 -32.14
C ALA A 19 -2.07 -1.69 -30.84
N ALA A 20 -3.38 -1.45 -30.78
CA ALA A 20 -4.07 -0.95 -29.61
C ALA A 20 -3.75 -1.90 -28.46
N THR A 21 -2.80 -1.50 -27.63
CA THR A 21 -2.36 -2.28 -26.48
C THR A 21 -3.51 -2.23 -25.50
N THR A 22 -4.08 -3.38 -25.15
CA THR A 22 -5.10 -3.45 -24.11
C THR A 22 -4.55 -2.75 -22.86
N PRO A 23 -5.22 -1.71 -22.35
CA PRO A 23 -4.72 -0.99 -21.18
C PRO A 23 -4.51 -1.97 -20.01
N ARG A 24 -3.29 -2.00 -19.45
CA ARG A 24 -2.93 -2.85 -18.30
C ARG A 24 -3.84 -2.57 -17.09
N TYR A 25 -4.26 -1.33 -16.95
CA TYR A 25 -5.08 -0.82 -15.86
C TYR A 25 -6.41 -0.28 -16.38
N GLN A 26 -7.48 -0.44 -15.60
CA GLN A 26 -8.78 0.13 -15.94
C GLN A 26 -8.69 1.68 -15.92
N PRO A 27 -9.16 2.38 -16.98
CA PRO A 27 -9.02 3.84 -17.07
C PRO A 27 -9.60 4.61 -15.88
N GLU A 28 -10.76 4.19 -15.37
CA GLU A 28 -11.41 4.85 -14.23
C GLU A 28 -10.60 4.69 -12.93
N MET A 29 -9.91 3.56 -12.75
CA MET A 29 -9.02 3.35 -11.60
C MET A 29 -7.79 4.28 -11.67
N VAL A 30 -7.20 4.42 -12.86
CA VAL A 30 -6.06 5.33 -13.09
C VAL A 30 -6.49 6.78 -12.83
N ARG A 31 -7.64 7.20 -13.35
CA ARG A 31 -8.18 8.55 -13.14
C ARG A 31 -8.43 8.84 -11.66
N ALA A 32 -9.05 7.90 -10.94
CA ALA A 32 -9.30 8.05 -9.50
C ALA A 32 -7.99 8.13 -8.70
N LEU A 33 -7.00 7.29 -9.02
CA LEU A 33 -5.69 7.32 -8.38
C LEU A 33 -4.95 8.64 -8.65
N ALA A 34 -4.95 9.09 -9.91
CA ALA A 34 -4.34 10.35 -10.32
C ALA A 34 -4.96 11.54 -9.58
N ALA A 35 -6.30 11.60 -9.51
CA ALA A 35 -7.02 12.61 -8.75
C ALA A 35 -6.69 12.56 -7.25
N SER A 36 -6.67 11.36 -6.64
CA SER A 36 -6.35 11.18 -5.23
C SER A 36 -4.92 11.59 -4.88
N LEU A 37 -3.97 11.40 -5.79
CA LEU A 37 -2.56 11.75 -5.61
C LEU A 37 -2.23 13.18 -6.05
N GLY A 38 -3.13 13.84 -6.77
CA GLY A 38 -2.88 15.15 -7.37
C GLY A 38 -1.83 15.11 -8.49
N VAL A 39 -1.78 14.01 -9.27
CA VAL A 39 -0.80 13.80 -10.35
C VAL A 39 -1.49 13.54 -11.69
N SER A 40 -0.72 13.47 -12.79
CA SER A 40 -1.26 13.08 -14.10
C SER A 40 -1.61 11.58 -14.14
N GLU A 41 -2.55 11.20 -15.01
CA GLU A 41 -2.86 9.78 -15.25
C GLU A 41 -1.62 8.98 -15.66
N LYS A 42 -0.74 9.56 -16.48
CA LYS A 42 0.55 8.95 -16.83
C LYS A 42 1.43 8.72 -15.59
N ALA A 43 1.56 9.70 -14.70
CA ALA A 43 2.36 9.54 -13.48
C ALA A 43 1.76 8.50 -12.52
N ALA A 44 0.43 8.36 -12.49
CA ALA A 44 -0.24 7.32 -11.74
C ALA A 44 0.05 5.92 -12.32
N VAL A 45 0.01 5.75 -13.64
CA VAL A 45 0.41 4.49 -14.32
C VAL A 45 1.87 4.17 -14.06
N ASP A 46 2.77 5.13 -14.29
CA ASP A 46 4.21 4.95 -14.07
C ASP A 46 4.51 4.58 -12.60
N ARG A 47 3.71 5.08 -11.65
CA ARG A 47 3.79 4.65 -10.24
C ARG A 47 3.35 3.21 -10.06
N LEU A 48 2.20 2.81 -10.60
CA LEU A 48 1.68 1.44 -10.48
C LEU A 48 2.67 0.42 -11.08
N ASP A 49 3.22 0.69 -12.26
CA ASP A 49 4.19 -0.18 -12.90
C ASP A 49 5.46 -0.35 -12.05
N ARG A 50 5.96 0.74 -11.45
CA ARG A 50 7.10 0.66 -10.53
C ARG A 50 6.78 -0.14 -9.27
N GLN A 51 5.59 0.05 -8.68
CA GLN A 51 5.20 -0.67 -7.47
C GLN A 51 5.09 -2.17 -7.73
N ASP A 52 4.51 -2.56 -8.87
CA ASP A 52 4.41 -3.94 -9.33
C ASP A 52 5.81 -4.58 -9.46
N ALA A 53 6.73 -3.92 -10.18
CA ALA A 53 8.10 -4.39 -10.32
C ALA A 53 8.85 -4.51 -8.99
N GLN A 54 8.60 -3.60 -8.03
CA GLN A 54 9.19 -3.67 -6.70
C GLN A 54 8.62 -4.85 -5.88
N GLN A 55 7.33 -5.17 -6.03
CA GLN A 55 6.72 -6.33 -5.38
C GLN A 55 7.26 -7.64 -5.94
N ASP A 56 7.43 -7.73 -7.26
CA ASP A 56 8.05 -8.89 -7.91
C ASP A 56 9.49 -9.10 -7.40
N LYS A 57 10.28 -8.03 -7.33
CA LYS A 57 11.64 -8.11 -6.77
C LYS A 57 11.65 -8.57 -5.31
N LEU A 58 10.69 -8.14 -4.51
CA LEU A 58 10.56 -8.59 -3.12
C LEU A 58 10.16 -10.08 -3.05
N ALA A 59 9.32 -10.57 -3.96
CA ALA A 59 8.98 -11.98 -4.06
C ALA A 59 10.22 -12.83 -4.42
N GLU A 60 11.01 -12.40 -5.41
CA GLU A 60 12.28 -13.06 -5.79
C GLU A 60 13.27 -13.13 -4.61
N LEU A 61 13.35 -12.08 -3.78
CA LEU A 61 14.20 -12.09 -2.60
C LEU A 61 13.75 -13.11 -1.56
N ARG A 62 12.43 -13.22 -1.33
CA ARG A 62 11.85 -14.20 -0.41
C ARG A 62 12.13 -15.63 -0.85
N GLU A 63 12.00 -15.92 -2.14
CA GLU A 63 12.34 -17.23 -2.72
C GLU A 63 13.82 -17.59 -2.49
N ARG A 64 14.69 -16.57 -2.43
CA ARG A 64 16.12 -16.71 -2.14
C ARG A 64 16.44 -16.70 -0.63
N GLY A 65 15.44 -16.69 0.23
CA GLY A 65 15.58 -16.72 1.69
C GLY A 65 15.82 -15.36 2.35
N ILE A 66 15.64 -14.25 1.63
CA ILE A 66 15.75 -12.89 2.16
C ILE A 66 14.35 -12.33 2.32
N SER A 67 13.78 -12.47 3.51
CA SER A 67 12.38 -12.08 3.76
C SER A 67 12.23 -10.71 4.40
N GLY A 68 13.26 -10.23 5.11
CA GLY A 68 13.16 -9.08 6.00
C GLY A 68 12.16 -9.29 7.14
N ASP A 69 11.86 -8.20 7.85
CA ASP A 69 10.89 -8.10 8.94
C ASP A 69 9.77 -7.09 8.60
N GLY A 70 9.13 -7.36 7.46
CA GLY A 70 8.06 -6.54 6.87
C GLY A 70 8.55 -5.57 5.80
N ALA A 71 7.61 -5.10 4.97
CA ALA A 71 7.86 -4.12 3.92
C ALA A 71 6.66 -3.19 3.75
N PHE A 72 6.91 -1.95 3.35
CA PHE A 72 5.88 -0.95 3.14
C PHE A 72 6.21 -0.03 1.97
N PHE A 73 5.18 0.51 1.32
CA PHE A 73 5.33 1.64 0.42
C PHE A 73 5.27 2.95 1.21
N ASP A 74 6.21 3.84 0.97
CA ASP A 74 6.12 5.21 1.47
C ASP A 74 5.15 6.07 0.63
N ALA A 75 4.93 7.32 1.05
CA ALA A 75 4.07 8.25 0.32
C ALA A 75 4.53 8.48 -1.14
N SER A 76 5.84 8.39 -1.41
CA SER A 76 6.41 8.50 -2.76
C SER A 76 6.18 7.26 -3.63
N GLY A 77 5.70 6.16 -3.03
CA GLY A 77 5.46 4.90 -3.71
C GLY A 77 6.73 4.11 -3.94
N ARG A 78 7.70 4.24 -3.03
CA ARG A 78 8.90 3.40 -3.00
C ARG A 78 8.74 2.31 -1.94
N LEU A 79 9.02 1.07 -2.32
CA LEU A 79 9.02 -0.07 -1.41
C LEU A 79 10.28 -0.07 -0.55
N THR A 80 10.09 0.06 0.76
CA THR A 80 11.16 -0.13 1.76
C THR A 80 10.95 -1.43 2.51
N VAL A 81 12.00 -2.24 2.60
CA VAL A 81 12.02 -3.49 3.37
C VAL A 81 12.73 -3.25 4.70
N ASN A 82 12.10 -3.66 5.79
CA ASN A 82 12.79 -3.74 7.08
C ASN A 82 13.71 -4.95 7.05
N ALA A 83 15.01 -4.75 7.24
CA ALA A 83 16.00 -5.81 7.34
C ALA A 83 16.25 -6.17 8.82
N GLY A 84 16.59 -7.43 9.09
CA GLY A 84 16.96 -7.87 10.44
C GLY A 84 18.32 -7.35 10.91
N ASP A 85 19.24 -7.08 9.98
CA ASP A 85 20.55 -6.49 10.25
C ASP A 85 21.09 -5.73 9.04
N GLN A 86 22.25 -5.08 9.23
CA GLN A 86 22.89 -4.28 8.19
C GLN A 86 23.37 -5.12 6.98
N ALA A 87 23.70 -6.39 7.20
CA ALA A 87 24.15 -7.28 6.13
C ALA A 87 22.97 -7.69 5.23
N GLU A 88 21.81 -7.99 5.82
CA GLU A 88 20.58 -8.22 5.08
C GLU A 88 20.12 -6.95 4.34
N ALA A 89 20.19 -5.78 4.97
CA ALA A 89 19.90 -4.50 4.32
C ALA A 89 20.73 -4.32 3.04
N ALA A 90 22.05 -4.52 3.13
CA ALA A 90 22.94 -4.44 1.97
C ALA A 90 22.61 -5.46 0.86
N ARG A 91 22.14 -6.67 1.22
CA ARG A 91 21.69 -7.67 0.24
C ARG A 91 20.41 -7.25 -0.48
N ILE A 92 19.48 -6.62 0.23
CA ILE A 92 18.22 -6.09 -0.32
C ILE A 92 18.53 -4.90 -1.25
N GLU A 93 19.37 -3.97 -0.83
CA GLU A 93 19.80 -2.81 -1.62
C GLU A 93 20.51 -3.24 -2.90
N LYS A 94 21.40 -4.25 -2.81
CA LYS A 94 22.06 -4.83 -4.00
C LYS A 94 21.07 -5.42 -5.01
N ALA A 95 19.87 -5.81 -4.56
CA ALA A 95 18.80 -6.31 -5.43
C ALA A 95 17.91 -5.19 -6.00
N GLY A 96 18.15 -3.93 -5.62
CA GLY A 96 17.46 -2.76 -6.16
C GLY A 96 16.21 -2.32 -5.37
N LEU A 97 16.06 -2.76 -4.12
CA LEU A 97 15.02 -2.29 -3.21
C LEU A 97 15.61 -1.41 -2.10
N ASP A 98 14.82 -0.48 -1.58
CA ASP A 98 15.23 0.27 -0.40
C ASP A 98 15.17 -0.63 0.84
N ALA A 99 16.15 -0.49 1.74
CA ALA A 99 16.18 -1.22 2.99
C ALA A 99 16.44 -0.29 4.17
N ARG A 100 16.00 -0.70 5.36
CA ARG A 100 16.41 -0.10 6.63
C ARG A 100 16.47 -1.15 7.72
N VAL A 101 17.30 -0.95 8.73
CA VAL A 101 17.23 -1.72 9.98
C VAL A 101 16.32 -0.96 10.95
N PRO A 102 15.10 -1.46 11.26
CA PRO A 102 14.18 -0.78 12.16
C PRO A 102 14.65 -0.90 13.62
N ALA A 103 14.05 -0.11 14.52
CA ALA A 103 14.28 -0.28 15.95
C ALA A 103 13.54 -1.51 16.52
N ARG A 104 12.40 -1.88 15.91
CA ARG A 104 11.53 -2.98 16.36
C ARG A 104 11.23 -3.98 15.25
N GLY A 105 10.76 -3.50 14.10
CA GLY A 105 10.35 -4.33 12.97
C GLY A 105 8.97 -4.99 13.16
N GLN A 106 8.44 -5.60 12.09
CA GLN A 106 7.05 -6.04 12.03
C GLN A 106 6.73 -7.11 13.08
N ALA A 107 7.58 -8.13 13.25
CA ALA A 107 7.35 -9.22 14.18
C ALA A 107 7.26 -8.76 15.65
N ALA A 108 8.01 -7.73 16.03
CA ALA A 108 7.89 -7.14 17.36
C ALA A 108 6.57 -6.35 17.53
N LEU A 109 6.19 -5.58 16.51
CA LEU A 109 4.95 -4.79 16.53
C LEU A 109 3.70 -5.69 16.49
N ASP A 110 3.74 -6.79 15.76
CA ASP A 110 2.66 -7.78 15.69
C ASP A 110 2.42 -8.46 17.05
N ARG A 111 3.49 -8.72 17.83
CA ARG A 111 3.36 -9.24 19.19
C ARG A 111 2.64 -8.26 20.12
N ILE A 112 3.01 -6.98 20.06
CA ILE A 112 2.34 -5.91 20.83
C ILE A 112 0.87 -5.81 20.40
N LYS A 113 0.59 -5.82 19.09
CA LYS A 113 -0.78 -5.79 18.59
C LYS A 113 -1.59 -6.99 19.09
N ALA A 114 -1.00 -8.19 19.10
CA ALA A 114 -1.67 -9.40 19.57
C ALA A 114 -1.96 -9.36 21.08
N GLU A 115 -1.15 -8.69 21.88
CA GLU A 115 -1.44 -8.41 23.29
C GLU A 115 -2.67 -7.50 23.44
N LEU A 116 -2.73 -6.40 22.67
CA LEU A 116 -3.90 -5.53 22.64
C LEU A 116 -5.16 -6.22 22.12
N ASP A 117 -5.04 -7.08 21.10
CA ASP A 117 -6.14 -7.91 20.59
C ASP A 117 -6.70 -8.80 21.70
N ARG A 118 -5.84 -9.43 22.50
CA ARG A 118 -6.26 -10.27 23.64
C ARG A 118 -7.00 -9.47 24.71
N LEU A 119 -6.54 -8.26 25.02
CA LEU A 119 -7.23 -7.37 25.97
C LEU A 119 -8.64 -6.98 25.51
N ALA A 120 -8.86 -6.93 24.20
CA ALA A 120 -10.13 -6.55 23.59
C ALA A 120 -11.00 -7.73 23.11
N ALA A 121 -10.52 -8.98 23.21
CA ALA A 121 -11.13 -10.15 22.60
C ALA A 121 -12.60 -10.39 23.00
N GLY A 122 -12.99 -10.03 24.24
CA GLY A 122 -14.38 -10.12 24.69
C GLY A 122 -15.21 -8.91 24.29
N LYS A 123 -14.66 -7.70 24.50
CA LYS A 123 -15.32 -6.44 24.18
C LYS A 123 -14.30 -5.33 24.03
N THR A 124 -14.29 -4.68 22.88
CA THR A 124 -13.52 -3.45 22.68
C THR A 124 -13.99 -2.37 23.68
N PRO A 125 -13.06 -1.77 24.47
CA PRO A 125 -13.41 -0.71 25.39
C PRO A 125 -14.07 0.47 24.68
N SER A 126 -15.24 0.91 25.18
CA SER A 126 -15.89 2.12 24.66
C SER A 126 -14.93 3.29 24.78
N GLY A 127 -14.67 3.99 23.66
CA GLY A 127 -13.68 5.06 23.61
C GLY A 127 -12.42 4.73 22.80
N VAL A 128 -12.12 3.43 22.65
CA VAL A 128 -11.05 2.92 21.78
C VAL A 128 -11.67 2.60 20.43
N VAL A 129 -11.09 3.18 19.38
CA VAL A 129 -11.60 3.11 18.01
C VAL A 129 -10.97 1.95 17.25
N ALA A 130 -9.64 1.88 17.25
CA ALA A 130 -8.87 0.85 16.56
C ALA A 130 -7.43 0.81 17.08
N TRP A 131 -6.73 -0.29 16.84
CA TRP A 131 -5.27 -0.35 16.98
C TRP A 131 -4.67 -1.18 15.84
N SER A 132 -3.49 -0.77 15.38
CA SER A 132 -2.84 -1.38 14.22
C SER A 132 -1.34 -1.15 14.24
N VAL A 133 -0.60 -2.04 13.59
CA VAL A 133 0.81 -1.81 13.25
C VAL A 133 0.91 -0.68 12.22
N ASP A 134 1.74 0.30 12.50
CA ASP A 134 2.19 1.35 11.61
C ASP A 134 3.67 1.09 11.32
N LEU A 135 3.91 0.24 10.31
CA LEU A 135 5.23 -0.23 9.96
C LEU A 135 6.17 0.91 9.52
N PRO A 136 5.75 1.89 8.69
CA PRO A 136 6.58 3.05 8.37
C PRO A 136 7.09 3.79 9.61
N ALA A 137 6.22 4.04 10.59
CA ALA A 137 6.58 4.69 11.85
C ALA A 137 7.26 3.77 12.86
N ASP A 138 7.36 2.46 12.57
CA ASP A 138 7.89 1.42 13.45
C ASP A 138 7.19 1.37 14.83
N GLN A 139 5.86 1.56 14.84
CA GLN A 139 5.03 1.66 16.05
C GLN A 139 3.69 0.95 15.90
N VAL A 140 3.04 0.63 17.02
CA VAL A 140 1.61 0.31 17.06
C VAL A 140 0.84 1.58 17.37
N THR A 141 -0.13 1.92 16.53
CA THR A 141 -1.02 3.07 16.77
C THR A 141 -2.28 2.61 17.49
N VAL A 142 -2.68 3.32 18.55
CA VAL A 142 -3.98 3.14 19.23
C VAL A 142 -4.80 4.41 19.03
N LYS A 143 -5.92 4.28 18.31
CA LYS A 143 -6.84 5.37 17.98
C LYS A 143 -7.95 5.45 19.01
N VAL A 144 -8.22 6.65 19.53
CA VAL A 144 -9.26 6.90 20.53
C VAL A 144 -10.14 8.10 20.17
N ASN A 145 -11.42 7.98 20.52
CA ASN A 145 -12.40 9.06 20.42
C ASN A 145 -12.81 9.61 21.79
N ASN A 146 -12.71 8.80 22.84
CA ASN A 146 -12.99 9.20 24.23
C ASN A 146 -12.18 8.33 25.21
N GLU A 147 -11.45 8.93 26.14
CA GLU A 147 -10.63 8.19 27.13
C GLU A 147 -11.13 8.38 28.57
N ARG A 148 -12.35 8.89 28.77
CA ARG A 148 -12.87 9.17 30.13
C ARG A 148 -13.28 7.91 30.89
N GLY A 149 -13.76 6.89 30.19
CA GLY A 149 -14.27 5.64 30.78
C GLY A 149 -13.15 4.79 31.39
N ALA A 150 -13.44 4.11 32.50
CA ALA A 150 -12.45 3.29 33.22
C ALA A 150 -11.83 2.20 32.34
N ALA A 151 -12.63 1.53 31.50
CA ALA A 151 -12.14 0.49 30.59
C ALA A 151 -11.19 1.05 29.52
N ALA A 152 -11.48 2.23 28.96
CA ALA A 152 -10.57 2.88 28.01
C ALA A 152 -9.26 3.29 28.68
N LYS A 153 -9.32 3.86 29.90
CA LYS A 153 -8.11 4.20 30.67
C LYS A 153 -7.26 2.99 30.96
N ALA A 154 -7.88 1.88 31.40
CA ALA A 154 -7.16 0.64 31.67
C ALA A 154 -6.47 0.08 30.40
N PHE A 155 -7.19 0.07 29.27
CA PHE A 155 -6.62 -0.37 28.00
C PHE A 155 -5.45 0.52 27.55
N LEU A 156 -5.58 1.84 27.68
CA LEU A 156 -4.51 2.78 27.31
C LEU A 156 -3.32 2.71 28.27
N ALA A 157 -3.54 2.40 29.55
CA ALA A 157 -2.46 2.17 30.50
C ALA A 157 -1.64 0.94 30.09
N GLN A 158 -2.31 -0.18 29.77
CA GLN A 158 -1.66 -1.38 29.26
C GLN A 158 -0.91 -1.12 27.95
N ALA A 159 -1.53 -0.37 27.02
CA ALA A 159 -0.86 0.01 25.78
C ALA A 159 0.37 0.90 26.02
N ALA A 160 0.33 1.78 27.03
CA ALA A 160 1.45 2.66 27.40
C ALA A 160 2.63 1.91 28.06
N GLU A 161 2.44 0.70 28.58
CA GLU A 161 3.53 -0.14 29.11
C GLU A 161 4.56 -0.49 28.04
N HIS A 162 4.19 -0.44 26.76
CA HIS A 162 5.09 -0.63 25.62
C HIS A 162 5.93 0.61 25.27
N GLY A 163 5.78 1.70 26.02
CA GLY A 163 6.57 2.92 25.86
C GLY A 163 6.52 3.47 24.43
N SER A 164 7.68 3.76 23.86
CA SER A 164 7.80 4.37 22.53
C SER A 164 7.37 3.46 21.37
N ALA A 165 7.07 2.18 21.64
CA ALA A 165 6.51 1.26 20.66
C ALA A 165 5.03 1.51 20.37
N VAL A 166 4.32 2.20 21.26
CA VAL A 166 2.89 2.51 21.10
C VAL A 166 2.69 4.01 21.00
N ARG A 167 1.86 4.43 20.04
CA ARG A 167 1.44 5.81 19.85
C ARG A 167 -0.08 5.94 20.01
N ILE A 168 -0.52 6.74 20.97
CA ILE A 168 -1.95 7.04 21.17
C ILE A 168 -2.34 8.24 20.30
N VAL A 169 -3.31 8.03 19.40
CA VAL A 169 -3.84 9.06 18.50
C VAL A 169 -5.27 9.41 18.92
N ARG A 170 -5.46 10.66 19.35
CA ARG A 170 -6.73 11.17 19.90
C ARG A 170 -7.59 11.85 18.83
N GLY A 171 -8.83 12.19 19.21
CA GLY A 171 -9.74 12.96 18.38
C GLY A 171 -10.25 12.21 17.14
N GLN A 172 -10.24 10.88 17.20
CA GLN A 172 -10.70 10.05 16.08
C GLN A 172 -12.22 9.96 16.07
N GLU A 173 -12.82 9.79 14.90
CA GLU A 173 -14.25 9.53 14.80
C GLU A 173 -14.57 8.09 15.22
N LYS A 174 -15.82 7.85 15.64
CA LYS A 174 -16.30 6.50 15.90
C LYS A 174 -16.45 5.76 14.57
N LEU A 175 -15.88 4.57 14.47
CA LEU A 175 -16.07 3.72 13.29
C LEU A 175 -17.49 3.15 13.28
N GLU A 176 -18.14 3.27 12.13
CA GLU A 176 -19.48 2.72 11.88
C GLU A 176 -19.50 2.02 10.53
N ALA A 177 -20.08 0.82 10.49
CA ALA A 177 -20.26 0.09 9.24
C ALA A 177 -21.20 0.89 8.33
N LYS A 178 -20.71 1.26 7.13
CA LYS A 178 -21.49 2.06 6.16
C LYS A 178 -22.28 1.18 5.19
N ALA A 179 -21.73 0.04 4.80
CA ALA A 179 -22.37 -0.92 3.92
C ALA A 179 -21.83 -2.34 4.18
N ALA A 180 -22.69 -3.34 4.03
CA ALA A 180 -22.28 -4.74 3.90
C ALA A 180 -22.23 -5.08 2.41
N ILE A 181 -21.07 -5.44 1.89
CA ILE A 181 -20.90 -5.87 0.50
C ILE A 181 -20.88 -7.39 0.46
N TYR A 182 -21.85 -7.99 -0.22
CA TYR A 182 -21.93 -9.44 -0.38
C TYR A 182 -21.13 -9.91 -1.60
N PRO A 183 -20.49 -11.08 -1.55
CA PRO A 183 -19.89 -11.69 -2.73
C PRO A 183 -20.87 -11.74 -3.91
N GLY A 184 -20.45 -11.27 -5.09
CA GLY A 184 -21.31 -11.17 -6.27
C GLY A 184 -22.14 -9.88 -6.38
N SER A 185 -22.06 -8.96 -5.40
CA SER A 185 -22.72 -7.65 -5.52
C SER A 185 -22.13 -6.85 -6.68
N LYS A 186 -23.00 -6.32 -7.55
CA LYS A 186 -22.60 -5.37 -8.59
C LYS A 186 -22.10 -4.08 -7.91
N MET A 187 -20.80 -3.81 -7.99
CA MET A 187 -20.26 -2.52 -7.57
C MET A 187 -20.50 -1.50 -8.68
N THR A 188 -21.33 -0.51 -8.38
CA THR A 188 -21.52 0.66 -9.25
C THR A 188 -20.74 1.81 -8.62
N PHE A 189 -19.56 2.13 -9.17
CA PHE A 189 -18.80 3.30 -8.77
C PHE A 189 -19.43 4.53 -9.42
N ASN A 190 -20.41 5.14 -8.76
CA ASN A 190 -20.98 6.39 -9.22
C ASN A 190 -20.01 7.52 -8.85
N ASN A 191 -19.26 8.00 -9.85
CA ASN A 191 -18.43 9.18 -9.73
C ASN A 191 -19.31 10.43 -9.93
N THR A 192 -20.14 10.77 -8.95
CA THR A 192 -20.81 12.07 -8.92
C THR A 192 -19.82 13.10 -8.37
N THR A 193 -19.26 13.90 -9.29
CA THR A 193 -18.64 15.20 -9.01
C THR A 193 -19.69 16.18 -8.49
#